data_AF-A0A816KKX3-F1
#
_entry.id   AF-A0A816KKX3-F1
#
_cell.length_a   1.000
_cell.length_b   1.000
_cell.length_c   1.000
_cell.angle_alpha   90.00
_cell.angle_beta   90.00
_cell.angle_gamma   90.00
#
_symmetry.space_group_name_H-M   'P 1'
#
loop_
_entity.id
_entity.type
_entity.pdbx_description
1 polymer ?
#
loop_
_entity_poly.entity_id
_entity_poly.type
_entity_poly.pdbx_seq_one_letter_code
_entity_poly.pdbx_strand_id
1 'polypeptide(L)'
;MSLSCAIETCKCKSRALCHCCNTNLCAVHLKVHVDLINSQIHPLADEINTLDNQLSLLNVDEVIGKCRQKLDKWRHECHATVDRFYEEKCQEFQQRRVEKVGEKQKKIIN
;
A
#
# COMPACT_ATOMS: atom_id res chain seq x y z
N MET A 1 28.13 49.55 15.53
CA MET A 1 28.37 48.68 16.71
C MET A 1 28.59 47.26 16.21
N SER A 2 29.68 46.60 16.60
CA SER A 2 29.92 45.20 16.21
C SER A 2 29.13 44.26 17.12
N LEU A 3 28.24 43.45 16.57
CA LEU A 3 27.45 42.46 17.32
C LEU A 3 28.36 41.38 17.91
N SER A 4 28.05 40.89 19.11
CA SER A 4 28.71 39.73 19.71
C SER A 4 28.21 38.43 19.09
N CYS A 5 29.00 37.37 19.20
CA CYS A 5 28.54 36.02 18.89
C CYS A 5 27.41 35.63 19.85
N ALA A 6 26.37 34.95 19.35
CA ALA A 6 25.20 34.51 20.12
C ALA A 6 25.51 33.37 21.11
N ILE A 7 26.67 32.74 20.98
CA ILE A 7 27.16 31.74 21.94
C ILE A 7 27.71 32.48 23.16
N GLU A 8 27.07 32.34 24.32
CA GLU A 8 27.34 33.12 25.54
C GLU A 8 28.81 33.02 26.02
N THR A 9 29.45 31.87 25.81
CA THR A 9 30.85 31.64 26.19
C THR A 9 31.85 32.22 25.18
N CYS A 10 31.38 32.73 24.03
CA CYS A 10 32.22 33.22 22.95
C CYS A 10 32.49 34.73 23.07
N LYS A 11 33.76 35.09 23.31
CA LYS A 11 34.21 36.49 23.36
C LYS A 11 34.41 37.12 21.97
N CYS A 12 34.21 36.37 20.89
CA CYS A 12 34.44 36.86 19.53
C CYS A 12 33.28 37.72 19.02
N LYS A 13 33.60 38.70 18.17
CA LYS A 13 32.60 39.46 17.42
C LYS A 13 31.95 38.57 16.36
N SER A 14 30.65 38.77 16.15
CA SER A 14 29.94 38.15 15.04
C SER A 14 30.54 38.60 13.71
N ARG A 15 30.56 37.67 12.76
CA ARG A 15 31.01 37.87 11.38
C ARG A 15 29.90 37.60 10.37
N ALA A 16 28.86 36.87 10.75
CA ALA A 16 27.71 36.56 9.90
C ALA A 16 26.46 36.29 10.75
N LEU A 17 25.28 36.50 10.15
CA LEU A 17 24.00 36.03 10.64
C LEU A 17 23.72 34.64 10.06
N CYS A 18 23.43 33.66 10.92
CA CYS A 18 22.87 32.40 10.48
C CYS A 18 21.37 32.59 10.22
N HIS A 19 20.92 32.48 8.97
CA HIS A 19 19.50 32.63 8.63
C HIS A 19 18.64 31.47 9.12
N CYS A 20 19.19 30.26 9.23
CA CYS A 20 18.45 29.10 9.74
C CYS A 20 18.05 29.27 11.21
N CYS A 21 18.93 29.85 12.02
CA CYS A 21 18.75 30.02 13.46
C CYS A 21 18.38 31.45 13.86
N ASN A 22 18.45 32.38 12.92
CA ASN A 22 18.33 33.82 13.14
C ASN A 22 19.29 34.36 14.24
N THR A 23 20.52 33.83 14.30
CA THR A 23 21.52 34.19 15.32
C THR A 23 22.84 34.68 14.71
N ASN A 24 23.45 35.67 15.35
CA ASN A 24 24.73 36.24 14.94
C ASN A 24 25.89 35.34 15.40
N LEU A 25 26.67 34.79 14.49
CA LEU A 25 27.77 33.87 14.80
C LEU A 25 29.13 34.45 14.42
N CYS A 26 30.16 34.09 15.19
CA CYS A 26 31.55 34.32 14.77
C CYS A 26 31.97 33.28 13.72
N ALA A 27 33.09 33.51 13.03
CA ALA A 27 33.56 32.61 11.96
C ALA A 27 33.77 31.16 12.44
N VAL A 28 34.26 30.95 13.66
CA VAL A 28 34.48 29.61 14.23
C VAL A 28 33.16 28.88 14.46
N HIS A 29 32.20 29.54 15.12
CA HIS A 29 30.90 28.92 15.41
C HIS A 29 30.05 28.75 14.15
N LEU A 30 30.18 29.65 13.17
CA LEU A 30 29.55 29.46 11.86
C LEU A 30 30.11 28.22 11.15
N LYS A 31 31.43 28.01 11.19
CA LYS A 31 32.05 26.82 10.60
C LYS A 31 31.55 25.54 11.27
N VAL A 32 31.55 25.48 12.60
CA VAL A 32 30.99 24.33 13.34
C VAL A 32 29.54 24.07 12.97
N HIS A 33 28.75 25.12 12.82
CA HIS A 33 27.35 25.02 12.43
C HIS A 33 27.17 24.44 11.02
N VAL A 34 27.98 24.88 10.06
CA VAL A 34 28.00 24.34 8.69
C VAL A 34 28.47 22.90 8.68
N ASP A 35 29.53 22.57 9.44
CA ASP A 35 30.07 21.22 9.53
C ASP A 35 29.03 20.24 10.12
N LEU A 36 28.28 20.68 11.14
CA LEU A 36 27.18 19.89 11.71
C LEU A 36 26.07 19.64 10.69
N ILE A 37 25.63 20.68 9.97
CA ILE A 37 24.61 20.53 8.93
C ILE A 37 25.11 19.55 7.85
N ASN A 38 26.34 19.72 7.37
CA ASN A 38 26.94 18.85 6.37
C ASN A 38 27.04 17.40 6.83
N SER A 39 27.33 17.16 8.11
CA SER A 39 27.36 15.81 8.68
C SER A 39 25.99 15.11 8.69
N GLN A 40 24.90 15.88 8.69
CA GLN A 40 23.53 15.34 8.71
C GLN A 40 22.96 15.14 7.30
N ILE A 41 23.47 15.84 6.28
CA ILE A 41 22.99 15.73 4.90
C ILE A 41 23.14 14.31 4.35
N HIS A 42 24.29 13.67 4.59
CA HIS A 42 24.55 12.32 4.08
C HIS A 42 23.60 11.27 4.69
N PRO A 43 23.45 11.17 6.03
CA PRO A 43 22.45 10.28 6.64
C PRO A 43 21.02 10.51 6.13
N LEU A 44 20.61 11.77 5.98
CA LEU A 44 19.28 12.09 5.46
C LEU A 44 19.09 11.63 4.01
N ALA A 45 20.11 11.78 3.16
CA ALA A 45 20.06 11.27 1.80
C ALA A 45 19.96 9.73 1.78
N ASP A 46 20.69 9.04 2.66
CA ASP A 46 20.62 7.59 2.78
C ASP A 46 19.24 7.12 3.27
N GLU A 47 18.62 7.82 4.22
CA GLU A 47 17.25 7.55 4.67
C GLU A 47 16.23 7.75 3.55
N ILE A 48 16.34 8.86 2.79
CA ILE A 48 15.48 9.13 1.64
C ILE A 48 15.61 8.02 0.59
N ASN A 49 16.84 7.63 0.25
CA ASN A 49 17.10 6.55 -0.72
C ASN A 49 16.56 5.21 -0.22
N THR A 50 16.64 4.94 1.08
CA THR A 50 16.08 3.73 1.68
C THR A 50 14.55 3.72 1.58
N LEU A 51 13.89 4.85 1.88
CA LEU A 51 12.45 4.99 1.74
C LEU A 51 12.00 4.86 0.28
N ASP A 52 12.72 5.46 -0.66
CA ASP A 52 12.42 5.35 -2.10
C ASP A 52 12.53 3.90 -2.60
N ASN A 53 13.58 3.18 -2.18
CA ASN A 53 13.72 1.75 -2.46
C ASN A 53 12.59 0.92 -1.83
N GLN A 54 12.15 1.23 -0.61
CA GLN A 54 11.01 0.53 -0.01
C GLN A 54 9.71 0.80 -0.74
N LEU A 55 9.48 2.05 -1.18
CA LEU A 55 8.32 2.42 -1.97
C LEU A 55 8.32 1.76 -3.35
N SER A 56 9.48 1.66 -4.01
CA SER A 56 9.60 0.99 -5.31
C SER A 56 9.36 -0.52 -5.22
N LEU A 57 9.66 -1.13 -4.08
CA LEU A 57 9.35 -2.55 -3.80
C LEU A 57 7.86 -2.80 -3.53
N LEU A 58 7.05 -1.77 -3.23
CA LEU A 58 5.60 -1.91 -3.13
C LEU A 58 5.02 -2.08 -4.53
N ASN A 59 5.02 -3.32 -5.02
CA ASN A 59 4.40 -3.67 -6.29
C ASN A 59 2.87 -3.72 -6.16
N VAL A 60 2.26 -2.54 -6.08
CA VAL A 60 0.82 -2.35 -5.95
C VAL A 60 0.08 -3.01 -7.11
N ASP A 61 0.63 -2.96 -8.32
CA ASP A 61 0.05 -3.59 -9.51
C ASP A 61 -0.02 -5.11 -9.38
N GLU A 62 1.01 -5.74 -8.81
CA GLU A 62 1.00 -7.18 -8.53
C GLU A 62 -0.08 -7.54 -7.49
N VAL A 63 -0.23 -6.75 -6.43
CA VAL A 63 -1.27 -6.96 -5.41
C VAL A 63 -2.66 -6.83 -6.04
N ILE A 64 -2.90 -5.77 -6.81
CA ILE A 64 -4.16 -5.55 -7.53
C ILE A 64 -4.41 -6.70 -8.52
N GLY A 65 -3.39 -7.14 -9.24
CA GLY A 65 -3.46 -8.27 -10.16
C GLY A 65 -3.90 -9.56 -9.48
N LYS A 66 -3.29 -9.91 -8.33
CA LYS A 66 -3.67 -11.07 -7.53
C LYS A 66 -5.10 -10.96 -7.00
N CYS A 67 -5.53 -9.77 -6.56
CA CYS A 67 -6.91 -9.54 -6.13
C CYS A 67 -7.91 -9.76 -7.28
N ARG A 68 -7.63 -9.23 -8.48
CA ARG A 68 -8.47 -9.43 -9.67
C ARG A 68 -8.59 -10.90 -10.04
N GLN A 69 -7.48 -11.64 -10.06
CA GLN A 69 -7.50 -13.09 -10.33
C GLN A 69 -8.38 -13.86 -9.33
N LYS A 70 -8.32 -13.52 -8.04
CA LYS A 70 -9.19 -14.14 -7.02
C LYS A 70 -10.66 -13.82 -7.25
N LEU A 71 -10.98 -12.57 -7.60
CA LEU A 71 -12.36 -12.16 -7.91
C LEU A 71 -12.89 -12.88 -9.15
N ASP A 72 -12.09 -12.99 -10.21
CA ASP A 72 -12.47 -13.71 -11.42
C ASP A 72 -12.71 -15.18 -11.13
N LYS A 73 -11.84 -15.82 -10.35
CA LYS A 73 -12.02 -17.20 -9.92
C LYS A 73 -13.33 -17.37 -9.14
N TRP A 74 -13.57 -16.52 -8.15
CA TRP A 74 -14.80 -16.56 -7.35
C TRP A 74 -16.05 -16.38 -8.22
N ARG A 75 -16.01 -15.44 -9.17
CA ARG A 75 -17.09 -15.23 -10.14
C ARG A 75 -17.40 -16.49 -10.94
N HIS A 76 -16.37 -17.13 -11.51
CA HIS A 76 -16.55 -18.36 -12.30
C HIS A 76 -17.10 -19.52 -11.45
N GLU A 77 -16.59 -19.69 -10.23
CA GLU A 77 -17.07 -20.74 -9.31
C GLU A 77 -18.52 -20.54 -8.90
N CYS A 78 -18.95 -19.29 -8.65
CA CYS A 78 -20.34 -18.97 -8.37
C CYS A 78 -21.25 -19.31 -9.56
N HIS A 79 -20.89 -18.88 -10.77
CA HIS A 79 -21.68 -19.20 -11.97
C HIS A 79 -21.80 -20.72 -12.17
N ALA A 80 -20.67 -21.44 -12.13
CA ALA A 80 -20.67 -22.89 -12.27
C ALA A 80 -21.52 -23.61 -11.22
N THR A 81 -21.55 -23.09 -9.99
CA THR A 81 -22.40 -23.65 -8.91
C THR A 81 -23.88 -23.44 -9.20
N VAL A 82 -24.25 -22.25 -9.67
CA VAL A 82 -25.64 -21.93 -10.05
C VAL A 82 -26.09 -22.79 -11.23
N ASP A 83 -25.25 -22.91 -12.26
CA ASP A 83 -25.55 -23.69 -13.46
C ASP A 83 -25.73 -25.18 -13.12
N ARG A 84 -24.82 -25.74 -12.32
CA ARG A 84 -24.95 -27.12 -11.83
C ARG A 84 -26.26 -27.35 -11.07
N PHE A 85 -26.59 -26.45 -10.14
CA PHE A 85 -27.84 -26.57 -9.38
C PHE A 85 -29.08 -26.50 -10.28
N TYR A 86 -29.06 -25.62 -11.28
CA TYR A 86 -30.13 -25.52 -12.27
C TYR A 86 -30.30 -26.84 -13.04
N GLU A 87 -29.21 -27.41 -13.56
CA GLU A 87 -29.23 -28.67 -14.29
C GLU A 87 -29.73 -29.84 -13.43
N GLU A 88 -29.26 -29.95 -12.19
CA GLU A 88 -29.72 -30.95 -11.22
C GLU A 88 -31.24 -30.86 -11.00
N LYS A 89 -31.79 -29.65 -10.88
CA LYS A 89 -33.23 -29.45 -10.70
C LYS A 89 -34.04 -29.78 -11.95
N CYS A 90 -33.52 -29.47 -13.14
CA CYS A 90 -34.15 -29.87 -14.39
C CYS A 90 -34.25 -31.40 -14.51
N GLN A 91 -33.16 -32.11 -14.18
CA GLN A 91 -33.15 -33.57 -14.19
C GLN A 91 -34.12 -34.15 -13.15
N GLU A 92 -34.15 -33.61 -11.93
CA GLU A 92 -35.08 -34.02 -10.88
C GLU A 92 -36.54 -33.88 -11.33
N PHE A 93 -36.90 -32.75 -11.96
CA PHE A 93 -38.24 -32.54 -12.47
C PHE A 93 -38.60 -33.49 -13.61
N GLN A 94 -37.64 -33.77 -14.51
CA GLN A 94 -37.86 -34.70 -15.61
C GLN A 94 -38.07 -36.13 -15.11
N GLN A 95 -37.29 -36.57 -14.12
CA GLN A 95 -37.43 -37.87 -13.49
C GLN A 95 -38.79 -38.02 -12.79
N ARG A 96 -39.18 -37.04 -11.96
CA ARG A 96 -40.50 -37.02 -11.31
C ARG A 96 -41.65 -37.07 -12.32
N ARG A 97 -41.49 -36.46 -13.49
CA ARG A 97 -42.49 -36.52 -14.57
C ARG A 97 -42.63 -37.94 -15.12
N VAL A 98 -41.51 -38.61 -15.40
CA VAL A 98 -41.49 -39.99 -15.92
C VAL A 98 -42.12 -40.95 -14.91
N GLU A 99 -41.77 -40.83 -13.63
CA GLU A 99 -42.35 -41.65 -12.54
C GLU A 99 -43.88 -41.51 -12.48
N LYS A 100 -44.39 -40.27 -12.47
CA LYS A 100 -45.84 -40.02 -12.47
C LYS A 100 -46.56 -40.56 -13.71
N VAL A 101 -45.92 -40.52 -14.88
CA VAL A 101 -46.50 -41.09 -16.11
C VAL A 101 -46.56 -42.61 -16.02
N GLY A 102 -45.48 -43.26 -15.54
CA GLY A 102 -45.44 -44.71 -15.35
C GLY A 102 -46.47 -45.20 -14.33
N GLU A 103 -46.67 -44.48 -13.23
CA GLU A 103 -47.72 -44.78 -12.24
C GLU A 103 -49.12 -44.70 -12.86
N LYS A 104 -49.39 -43.68 -13.69
CA LYS A 104 -50.69 -43.53 -14.37
C LYS A 104 -50.92 -44.66 -15.38
N GLN A 105 -49.92 -45.06 -16.15
CA GLN A 105 -50.05 -46.16 -17.11
C GLN A 105 -50.35 -47.51 -16.42
N LYS A 106 -49.70 -47.79 -15.28
CA LYS A 106 -49.98 -49.01 -14.50
C LYS A 106 -51.41 -49.06 -13.97
N LYS A 107 -52.03 -47.92 -13.66
CA LYS A 107 -53.43 -47.82 -13.21
C LYS A 107 -54.47 -47.96 -14.33
N ILE A 108 -54.05 -47.86 -15.60
CA ILE A 108 -54.95 -48.00 -16.76
C ILE A 108 -54.95 -49.44 -17.30
N ILE A 109 -53.85 -50.18 -17.07
CA ILE A 109 -53.65 -51.55 -17.59
C ILE A 109 -54.14 -52.62 -16.58
N ASN A 110 -54.28 -52.27 -15.30
CA ASN A 110 -54.97 -53.07 -14.28
C ASN A 110 -56.40 -52.58 -14.10
#